data_AF-A0A7S3KM73-F1
#
_entry.id   AF-A0A7S3KM73-F1
#
_cell.length_a   1.000
_cell.length_b   1.000
_cell.length_c   1.000
_cell.angle_alpha   90.00
_cell.angle_beta   90.00
_cell.angle_gamma   90.00
#
_symmetry.space_group_name_H-M   'P 1'
#
loop_
_entity.id
_entity.type
_entity.pdbx_description
1 polymer ?
#
loop_
_entity_poly.entity_id
_entity_poly.type
_entity_poly.pdbx_seq_one_letter_code
_entity_poly.pdbx_strand_id
1 'polypeptide(L)'
;TTIFHIIGLYITVLHLGWEINGVGLVTVCTFILNYSIILVYVNIKQKRVLSNEWFFMDKEALRAIPEFLKYGIPAALMMMIEVLGYDMQTIFAGWLGSSQQAANIIMFQIWILIFMNSLGVT
;
A
#
# COMPACT_ATOMS: atom_id res chain seq x y z
N THR A 1 -8.46 4.61 -9.49
CA THR A 1 -7.03 4.87 -9.77
C THR A 1 -6.37 3.72 -10.51
N THR A 2 -6.75 2.46 -10.23
CA THR A 2 -6.20 1.25 -10.88
C THR A 2 -6.28 1.26 -12.42
N ILE A 3 -7.39 1.68 -13.01
CA ILE A 3 -7.54 1.75 -14.48
C ILE A 3 -6.52 2.73 -15.09
N PHE A 4 -6.36 3.91 -14.49
CA PHE A 4 -5.36 4.90 -14.92
C PHE A 4 -3.93 4.34 -14.81
N HIS A 5 -3.63 3.62 -13.73
CA HIS A 5 -2.33 2.99 -13.53
C HIS A 5 -2.03 1.95 -14.61
N ILE A 6 -2.97 1.05 -14.92
CA ILE A 6 -2.81 0.00 -15.95
C ILE A 6 -2.58 0.63 -17.33
N ILE A 7 -3.40 1.61 -17.70
CA ILE A 7 -3.27 2.30 -19.00
C ILE A 7 -1.94 3.06 -19.08
N GLY A 8 -1.55 3.74 -17.99
CA GLY A 8 -0.29 4.46 -17.91
C GLY A 8 0.92 3.53 -18.07
N LEU A 9 0.90 2.36 -17.41
CA LEU A 9 1.96 1.35 -17.55
C LEU A 9 2.00 0.78 -18.96
N TYR A 10 0.85 0.49 -19.57
CA TYR A 10 0.79 0.02 -20.95
C TYR A 10 1.46 1.02 -21.91
N ILE A 11 1.16 2.30 -21.80
CA ILE A 11 1.74 3.32 -22.69
C ILE A 11 3.23 3.53 -22.40
N THR A 12 3.61 3.72 -21.14
CA THR A 12 4.99 4.08 -20.77
C THR A 12 5.96 2.91 -20.89
N VAL A 13 5.55 1.71 -20.50
CA VAL A 13 6.41 0.52 -20.49
C VAL A 13 6.39 -0.17 -21.83
N LEU A 14 5.21 -0.44 -22.42
CA LEU A 14 5.10 -1.24 -23.64
C LEU A 14 5.21 -0.42 -24.92
N HIS A 15 4.67 0.81 -24.97
CA HIS A 15 4.75 1.64 -26.18
C HIS A 15 5.98 2.56 -26.21
N LEU A 16 6.32 3.20 -25.09
CA LEU A 16 7.43 4.16 -25.05
C LEU A 16 8.77 3.53 -24.65
N GLY A 17 8.77 2.29 -24.13
CA GLY A 17 9.99 1.58 -23.76
C GLY A 17 10.75 2.21 -22.59
N TRP A 18 10.06 2.95 -21.70
CA TRP A 18 10.72 3.62 -20.57
C TRP A 18 11.01 2.69 -19.39
N GLU A 19 10.62 1.41 -19.49
CA GLU A 19 10.90 0.34 -18.53
C GLU A 19 10.64 0.79 -17.07
N ILE A 20 11.64 0.66 -16.20
CA ILE A 20 11.53 0.96 -14.77
C ILE A 20 11.25 2.44 -14.49
N ASN A 21 11.77 3.35 -15.32
CA ASN A 21 11.52 4.79 -15.17
C ASN A 21 10.05 5.12 -15.48
N GLY A 22 9.48 4.45 -16.48
CA GLY A 22 8.05 4.54 -16.81
C GLY A 22 7.16 4.05 -15.66
N VAL A 23 7.50 2.90 -15.07
CA VAL A 23 6.79 2.36 -13.90
C VAL A 23 6.81 3.35 -12.73
N GLY A 24 7.99 3.91 -12.42
CA GLY A 24 8.14 4.89 -11.34
C GLY A 24 7.26 6.13 -11.56
N LEU A 25 7.30 6.71 -12.76
CA LEU A 25 6.52 7.90 -13.10
C LEU A 25 5.01 7.65 -12.97
N VAL A 26 4.50 6.56 -13.55
CA VAL A 26 3.07 6.22 -13.49
C VAL A 26 2.62 5.94 -12.06
N THR A 27 3.49 5.33 -11.25
CA THR A 27 3.22 5.08 -9.82
C THR A 27 3.05 6.39 -9.05
N VAL A 28 3.97 7.34 -9.23
CA VAL A 28 3.86 8.68 -8.61
C VAL A 28 2.60 9.40 -9.06
N CYS A 29 2.31 9.42 -10.37
CA CYS A 29 1.08 10.03 -10.89
C CYS A 29 -0.18 9.38 -10.31
N THR A 30 -0.16 8.06 -10.13
CA THR A 30 -1.26 7.30 -9.54
C THR A 30 -1.49 7.68 -8.08
N PHE A 31 -0.42 7.85 -7.30
CA PHE A 31 -0.52 8.30 -5.91
C PHE A 31 -1.03 9.74 -5.80
N ILE A 32 -0.55 10.65 -6.65
CA ILE A 32 -1.05 12.03 -6.69
C ILE A 32 -2.55 12.05 -7.03
N LEU A 33 -2.97 11.26 -8.02
CA LEU A 33 -4.38 11.13 -8.38
C LEU A 33 -5.21 10.55 -7.23
N ASN A 34 -4.72 9.51 -6.55
CA ASN A 34 -5.39 8.92 -5.40
C ASN A 34 -5.58 9.96 -4.28
N TYR A 35 -4.49 10.63 -3.90
CA TYR A 35 -4.53 11.71 -2.91
C TYR A 35 -5.51 12.81 -3.30
N SER A 36 -5.52 13.24 -4.57
CA SER A 36 -6.44 14.26 -5.07
C SER A 36 -7.90 13.83 -4.95
N ILE A 37 -8.22 12.57 -5.30
CA ILE A 37 -9.58 12.02 -5.16
C ILE A 37 -10.01 12.00 -3.70
N ILE A 38 -9.14 11.55 -2.79
CA ILE A 38 -9.43 11.54 -1.34
C ILE A 38 -9.67 12.96 -0.86
N LEU A 39 -8.79 13.91 -1.22
CA LEU A 39 -8.91 15.30 -0.80
C LEU A 39 -10.23 15.90 -1.26
N VAL A 40 -10.61 15.71 -2.53
CA VAL A 40 -11.90 16.18 -3.06
C VAL A 40 -13.07 15.50 -2.35
N TYR A 41 -13.00 14.18 -2.14
CA TYR A 41 -14.04 13.42 -1.45
C TYR A 41 -14.28 13.92 -0.02
N VAL A 42 -13.21 14.07 0.77
CA VAL A 42 -13.29 14.56 2.15
C VAL A 42 -13.79 16.01 2.17
N ASN A 43 -13.33 16.88 1.26
CA ASN A 43 -13.81 18.26 1.17
C ASN A 43 -15.30 18.37 0.83
N ILE A 44 -15.83 17.49 -0.01
CA ILE A 44 -17.26 17.52 -0.38
C ILE A 44 -18.13 16.90 0.72
N LYS A 45 -17.73 15.74 1.26
CA LYS A 45 -18.56 14.92 2.16
C LYS A 45 -18.37 15.24 3.65
N GLN A 46 -17.20 15.71 4.06
CA GLN A 46 -16.84 15.97 5.45
C GLN A 46 -16.51 17.45 5.70
N LYS A 47 -17.26 18.37 5.07
CA LYS A 47 -17.13 19.83 5.25
C LYS A 47 -17.06 20.30 6.72
N ARG A 48 -17.70 19.56 7.64
CA ARG A 48 -17.76 19.88 9.07
C ARG A 48 -16.51 19.44 9.86
N VAL A 49 -15.77 18.44 9.37
CA VAL A 49 -14.51 17.97 9.99
C VAL A 49 -13.36 18.91 9.63
N LEU A 50 -13.34 19.38 8.37
CA LEU A 50 -12.32 20.30 7.86
C LEU A 50 -12.46 21.75 8.33
N SER A 51 -13.62 22.18 8.84
CA SER A 51 -13.84 23.60 9.19
C SER A 51 -13.17 24.03 10.49
N ASN A 52 -12.83 23.09 11.38
CA ASN A 52 -12.25 23.40 12.69
C ASN A 52 -10.79 22.92 12.86
N GLU A 53 -10.31 22.04 11.99
CA GLU A 53 -8.94 21.50 12.06
C GLU A 53 -8.19 21.92 10.81
N TRP A 54 -7.82 23.20 10.77
CA TRP A 54 -6.82 23.68 9.83
C TRP A 54 -5.52 22.92 10.09
N PHE A 55 -4.94 22.36 9.02
CA PHE A 55 -3.80 21.43 8.96
C PHE A 55 -2.46 22.00 9.50
N PHE A 56 -2.49 23.03 10.33
CA PHE A 56 -1.29 23.49 11.01
C PHE A 56 -0.96 22.53 12.16
N MET A 57 0.33 22.27 12.30
CA MET A 57 0.92 21.45 13.34
C MET A 57 0.57 22.01 14.73
N ASP A 58 -0.60 21.65 15.24
CA ASP A 58 -1.04 22.05 16.56
C ASP A 58 -0.20 21.29 17.60
N LYS A 59 0.21 21.99 18.66
CA LYS A 59 0.99 21.40 19.76
C LYS A 59 0.18 20.29 20.44
N GLU A 60 -1.15 20.35 20.38
CA GLU A 60 -2.02 19.28 20.86
C GLU A 60 -1.96 18.04 19.96
N ALA A 61 -1.94 18.20 18.63
CA ALA A 61 -1.76 17.09 17.69
C ALA A 61 -0.40 16.39 17.89
N LEU A 62 0.66 17.15 18.18
CA LEU A 62 1.98 16.60 18.48
C LEU A 62 2.02 15.82 19.80
N ARG A 63 1.18 16.17 20.79
CA ARG A 63 1.09 15.45 22.07
C ARG A 63 0.47 14.07 21.93
N ALA A 64 -0.33 13.82 20.89
CA ALA A 64 -0.92 12.52 20.61
C ALA A 64 0.05 11.54 19.92
N ILE A 65 1.16 12.05 19.33
CA ILE A 65 2.13 11.23 18.59
C ILE A 65 2.76 10.12 19.45
N PRO A 66 3.25 10.36 20.68
CA PRO A 66 3.84 9.30 21.49
C PRO A 66 2.87 8.16 21.80
N GLU A 67 1.59 8.47 22.05
CA GLU A 67 0.55 7.47 22.28
C GLU A 67 0.20 6.72 21.00
N PHE A 68 0.11 7.41 19.87
CA PHE A 68 -0.05 6.77 18.55
C PHE A 68 1.11 5.82 18.25
N LEU A 69 2.36 6.25 18.46
CA LEU A 69 3.55 5.45 18.23
C LEU A 69 3.64 4.24 19.17
N LYS A 70 3.13 4.36 20.41
CA LYS A 70 3.07 3.25 21.37
C LYS A 70 2.33 2.04 20.81
N TYR A 71 1.30 2.25 19.98
CA TYR A 71 0.56 1.16 19.31
C TYR A 71 1.01 0.95 17.86
N GLY A 72 1.35 2.04 17.16
CA GLY A 72 1.78 2.00 15.77
C GLY A 72 3.11 1.27 15.57
N ILE A 73 4.07 1.43 16.48
CA ILE A 73 5.37 0.73 16.39
C ILE A 73 5.18 -0.79 16.55
N PRO A 74 4.51 -1.30 17.61
CA PRO A 74 4.24 -2.73 17.72
C PRO A 74 3.46 -3.29 16.52
N ALA A 75 2.46 -2.56 16.01
CA ALA A 75 1.69 -2.99 14.85
C ALA A 75 2.56 -3.06 13.58
N ALA A 76 3.41 -2.05 13.34
CA ALA A 76 4.35 -2.06 12.22
C ALA A 76 5.37 -3.20 12.35
N LEU A 77 5.92 -3.42 13.54
CA LEU A 77 6.85 -4.53 13.80
C LEU A 77 6.20 -5.89 13.60
N MET A 78 4.96 -6.07 14.05
CA MET A 78 4.19 -7.30 13.83
C MET A 78 4.06 -7.59 12.33
N MET A 79 3.66 -6.58 11.55
CA MET A 79 3.51 -6.71 10.10
C MET A 79 4.86 -6.97 9.41
N MET A 80 5.94 -6.31 9.85
CA MET A 80 7.28 -6.56 9.31
C MET A 80 7.77 -7.98 9.61
N ILE A 81 7.54 -8.50 10.82
CA ILE A 81 7.91 -9.86 11.19
C ILE A 81 7.12 -10.87 10.35
N GLU A 82 5.84 -10.61 10.09
CA GLU A 82 5.01 -11.44 9.22
C GLU A 82 5.57 -11.51 7.79
N VAL A 83 5.89 -10.35 7.19
CA VAL A 83 6.50 -10.28 5.86
C VAL A 83 7.87 -10.97 5.83
N LEU A 84 8.72 -10.73 6.82
CA LEU A 84 10.02 -11.40 6.93
C LEU A 84 9.87 -12.92 7.07
N GLY A 85 8.87 -13.38 7.83
CA GLY A 85 8.56 -14.81 7.95
C GLY A 85 8.19 -15.42 6.61
N TYR A 86 7.41 -14.71 5.80
CA TYR A 86 7.07 -15.15 4.44
C TYR A 86 8.27 -15.17 3.49
N ASP A 87 9.14 -14.16 3.56
CA ASP A 87 10.36 -14.13 2.75
C ASP A 87 11.26 -15.33 3.08
N MET A 88 11.41 -15.66 4.36
CA MET A 88 12.16 -16.85 4.78
C MET A 88 11.53 -18.14 4.25
N GLN A 89 10.20 -18.28 4.31
CA GLN A 89 9.49 -19.43 3.72
C GLN A 89 9.73 -19.54 2.21
N THR A 90 9.70 -18.41 1.50
CA THR A 90 9.93 -18.37 0.05
C THR A 90 11.37 -18.76 -0.31
N ILE A 91 12.35 -18.33 0.47
CA ILE A 91 13.75 -18.73 0.31
C ILE A 91 13.90 -20.24 0.53
N PHE A 92 13.31 -20.80 1.61
CA PHE A 92 13.37 -22.23 1.87
C PHE A 92 12.65 -23.06 0.81
N ALA A 93 11.48 -22.61 0.33
CA ALA A 93 10.76 -23.26 -0.76
C ALA A 93 11.58 -23.24 -2.06
N GLY A 94 12.26 -22.13 -2.36
CA GLY A 94 13.20 -22.00 -3.47
C GLY A 94 14.37 -22.97 -3.36
N TRP A 95 14.88 -23.21 -2.16
CA TRP A 95 15.96 -24.19 -1.94
C TRP A 95 15.50 -25.64 -2.15
N LEU A 96 14.26 -25.97 -1.79
CA LEU A 96 13.70 -27.31 -1.99
C LEU A 96 13.44 -27.65 -3.46
N GLY A 97 13.10 -26.65 -4.28
CA GLY A 97 12.90 -26.83 -5.71
C GLY A 97 11.87 -25.87 -6.30
N SER A 98 11.88 -25.74 -7.63
CA SER A 98 11.02 -24.81 -8.36
C SER A 98 9.52 -25.11 -8.20
N SER A 99 9.15 -26.39 -8.07
CA SER A 99 7.75 -26.80 -7.84
C SER A 99 7.24 -26.35 -6.47
N GLN A 100 8.06 -26.53 -5.43
CA GLN A 100 7.76 -26.10 -4.06
C GLN A 100 7.66 -24.58 -3.97
N GLN A 101 8.57 -23.87 -4.65
CA GLN A 101 8.51 -22.41 -4.71
C GLN A 101 7.24 -21.90 -5.40
N ALA A 102 6.86 -22.49 -6.55
CA ALA A 102 5.64 -22.11 -7.25
C ALA A 102 4.39 -22.36 -6.39
N ALA A 103 4.33 -23.50 -5.69
CA ALA A 103 3.25 -23.81 -4.75
C ALA A 103 3.17 -22.78 -3.61
N ASN A 104 4.31 -22.39 -3.03
CA ASN A 104 4.37 -21.38 -1.97
C ASN A 104 3.85 -20.00 -2.43
N ILE A 105 4.22 -19.58 -3.65
CA ILE A 105 3.73 -18.32 -4.23
C ILE A 105 2.22 -18.37 -4.42
N ILE A 106 1.68 -19.46 -4.99
CA ILE A 106 0.23 -19.60 -5.22
C ILE A 106 -0.52 -19.58 -3.88
N MET A 107 -0.06 -20.33 -2.88
CA MET A 107 -0.66 -20.37 -1.55
C MET A 107 -0.70 -18.98 -0.90
N PHE A 108 0.38 -18.22 -1.03
CA PHE A 108 0.45 -16.84 -0.52
C PHE A 108 -0.53 -15.90 -1.20
N GLN A 109 -0.66 -15.98 -2.53
CA GLN A 109 -1.61 -15.14 -3.26
C GLN A 109 -3.06 -15.42 -2.85
N ILE A 110 -3.42 -16.69 -2.66
CA ILE A 110 -4.75 -17.08 -2.15
C ILE A 110 -4.95 -16.54 -0.72
N TRP A 111 -3.94 -16.66 0.12
CA TRP A 111 -3.99 -16.16 1.49
C TRP A 111 -4.21 -14.64 1.54
N ILE A 112 -3.48 -13.85 0.74
CA ILE A 112 -3.67 -12.39 0.65
C ILE A 112 -5.11 -12.05 0.27
N LEU A 113 -5.68 -12.73 -0.73
CA LEU A 113 -7.05 -12.46 -1.18
C LEU A 113 -8.09 -12.71 -0.07
N ILE A 114 -7.90 -13.77 0.72
CA ILE A 114 -8.75 -14.07 1.88
C ILE A 114 -8.57 -13.00 2.96
N PHE A 115 -7.31 -12.62 3.23
CA PHE A 115 -6.96 -11.64 4.26
C PHE A 115 -7.48 -10.23 3.94
N MET A 116 -7.48 -9.82 2.67
CA MET A 116 -8.04 -8.53 2.22
C MET A 116 -9.52 -8.38 2.60
N ASN A 117 -10.28 -9.47 2.56
CA ASN A 117 -11.68 -9.48 2.98
C ASN A 117 -11.81 -9.29 4.50
N SER A 118 -10.96 -9.95 5.30
CA SER A 118 -10.93 -9.76 6.75
C SER A 118 -10.58 -8.33 7.16
N LEU A 119 -9.79 -7.62 6.37
CA LEU A 119 -9.47 -6.21 6.57
C LEU A 119 -10.55 -5.24 6.05
N GLY A 120 -11.58 -5.75 5.35
CA GLY A 120 -12.64 -4.92 4.76
C GLY A 120 -12.18 -4.06 3.57
N VAL A 121 -11.14 -4.50 2.85
CA VAL A 121 -10.53 -3.77 1.72
C VAL A 121 -11.01 -4.30 0.35
N THR A 122 -12.02 -5.18 0.34
CA THR A 122 -12.67 -5.69 -0.88
C THR A 122 -13.80 -4.77 -1.32
#